data_AF-A0A830D2U3-F1
#
_entry.id   AF-A0A830D2U3-F1
#
_cell.length_a   1.000
_cell.length_b   1.000
_cell.length_c   1.000
_cell.angle_alpha   90.00
_cell.angle_beta   90.00
_cell.angle_gamma   90.00
#
_symmetry.space_group_name_H-M   'P 1'
#
loop_
_entity.id
_entity.type
_entity.pdbx_description
1 polymer ?
#
loop_
_entity_poly.entity_id
_entity_poly.type
_entity_poly.pdbx_seq_one_letter_code
_entity_poly.pdbx_strand_id
1 'polypeptide(L)'
;MVNIILAGYDNDTGPSLYFMDYIAALHKVDKAAFGYGSYLALAMMDRHYRRDMTVEEAIELVDKCIMEIRSRLFVAPPNFLIKIVDRDGAQEYAWRESIKDAPVPVAA
;
A
#
# COMPACT_ATOMS: atom_id res chain seq x y z
N MET A 1 -9.18 -9.06 -16.46
CA MET A 1 -9.81 -7.88 -15.82
C MET A 1 -8.69 -7.07 -15.17
N VAL A 2 -8.62 -5.75 -15.37
CA VAL A 2 -7.51 -4.90 -14.90
C VAL A 2 -8.07 -3.80 -14.01
N ASN A 3 -7.44 -3.56 -12.87
CA ASN A 3 -7.72 -2.45 -11.97
C ASN A 3 -6.42 -1.66 -11.76
N ILE A 4 -6.49 -0.33 -11.66
CA ILE A 4 -5.31 0.54 -11.66
C ILE A 4 -5.41 1.58 -10.54
N ILE A 5 -4.35 1.69 -9.73
CA ILE A 5 -4.10 2.84 -8.86
C ILE A 5 -3.06 3.69 -9.56
N LEU A 6 -3.40 4.95 -9.81
CA LEU A 6 -2.50 5.93 -10.42
C LEU A 6 -2.12 6.95 -9.35
N ALA A 7 -0.86 6.94 -8.93
CA ALA A 7 -0.28 7.94 -8.04
C ALA A 7 0.67 8.84 -8.84
N GLY A 8 0.59 10.16 -8.62
CA GLY A 8 1.45 11.13 -9.29
C GLY A 8 1.60 12.41 -8.47
N TYR A 9 2.61 13.18 -8.81
CA TYR A 9 2.82 14.52 -8.28
C TYR A 9 2.89 15.51 -9.44
N ASP A 10 2.20 16.62 -9.29
CA ASP A 10 2.23 17.74 -10.22
C ASP A 10 2.57 19.02 -9.45
N ASN A 11 3.32 19.94 -10.05
CA ASN A 11 3.78 21.17 -9.35
C ASN A 11 2.63 22.14 -9.06
N ASP A 12 1.61 22.18 -9.93
CA ASP A 12 0.47 23.08 -9.77
C ASP A 12 -0.61 22.47 -8.85
N THR A 13 -0.83 21.16 -8.99
CA THR A 13 -1.92 20.44 -8.30
C THR A 13 -1.49 19.76 -7.00
N GLY A 14 -0.19 19.49 -6.84
CA GLY A 14 0.37 18.69 -5.75
C GLY A 14 0.17 17.18 -5.95
N PRO A 15 0.30 16.37 -4.88
CA PRO A 15 0.14 14.93 -4.96
C PRO A 15 -1.32 14.55 -5.27
N SER A 16 -1.50 13.62 -6.20
CA SER A 16 -2.81 13.11 -6.59
C SER A 16 -2.81 11.60 -6.71
N LEU A 17 -3.88 10.98 -6.20
CA LEU A 17 -4.10 9.55 -6.26
C LEU A 17 -5.47 9.29 -6.90
N TYR A 18 -5.47 8.42 -7.92
CA TYR A 18 -6.67 8.03 -8.63
C TYR A 18 -6.87 6.52 -8.56
N PHE A 19 -8.11 6.14 -8.36
CA PHE A 19 -8.61 4.77 -8.41
C PHE A 19 -9.38 4.57 -9.71
N MET A 20 -8.98 3.58 -10.50
CA MET A 20 -9.66 3.18 -11.73
C MET A 20 -10.04 1.70 -11.65
N ASP A 21 -11.33 1.42 -11.78
CA ASP A 21 -11.84 0.05 -11.85
C ASP A 21 -11.82 -0.51 -13.27
N TYR A 22 -12.17 -1.78 -13.39
CA TYR A 22 -12.15 -2.50 -14.66
C TYR A 22 -13.21 -2.06 -15.69
N ILE A 23 -14.17 -1.23 -15.30
CA ILE A 23 -15.14 -0.61 -16.21
C ILE A 23 -14.74 0.83 -16.57
N ALA A 24 -13.52 1.23 -16.23
CA ALA A 24 -12.95 2.55 -16.46
C ALA A 24 -13.62 3.69 -15.67
N ALA A 25 -14.24 3.40 -14.52
CA ALA A 25 -14.70 4.43 -13.60
C ALA A 25 -13.50 4.99 -12.83
N LEU A 26 -13.23 6.29 -13.01
CA LEU A 26 -12.08 6.99 -12.43
C LEU A 26 -12.53 7.90 -11.28
N HIS A 27 -11.91 7.74 -10.12
CA HIS A 27 -12.17 8.56 -8.94
C HIS A 27 -10.88 9.07 -8.32
N LYS A 28 -10.83 10.37 -8.00
CA LYS A 28 -9.75 10.94 -7.18
C LYS A 28 -10.02 10.59 -5.72
N VAL A 29 -9.05 9.99 -5.05
CA VAL A 29 -9.19 9.47 -3.68
C VAL A 29 -7.94 9.78 -2.85
N ASP A 30 -8.06 9.79 -1.53
CA ASP A 30 -6.92 10.01 -0.63
C ASP A 30 -6.17 8.70 -0.30
N LYS A 31 -6.86 7.57 -0.48
CA LYS A 31 -6.37 6.22 -0.17
C LYS A 31 -7.07 5.19 -1.07
N ALA A 32 -6.33 4.17 -1.48
CA ALA A 32 -6.83 3.13 -2.37
C ALA A 32 -6.07 1.81 -2.13
N ALA A 33 -6.76 0.69 -2.34
CA ALA A 33 -6.14 -0.63 -2.41
C ALA A 33 -6.97 -1.55 -3.31
N PHE A 34 -6.31 -2.54 -3.92
CA PHE A 34 -6.96 -3.58 -4.73
C PHE A 34 -6.63 -4.99 -4.26
N GLY A 35 -7.39 -5.97 -4.77
CA GLY A 35 -7.23 -7.38 -4.46
C GLY A 35 -7.82 -7.77 -3.11
N TYR A 36 -7.69 -9.04 -2.73
CA TYR A 36 -8.29 -9.55 -1.50
C TYR A 36 -7.73 -8.89 -0.22
N GLY A 37 -6.47 -8.49 -0.23
CA GLY A 37 -5.85 -7.76 0.88
C GLY A 37 -6.36 -6.32 1.06
N SER A 38 -7.10 -5.78 0.08
CA SER A 38 -7.60 -4.40 0.13
C SER A 38 -8.52 -4.14 1.32
N TYR A 39 -9.38 -5.08 1.70
CA TYR A 39 -10.29 -4.91 2.84
C TYR A 39 -9.54 -4.67 4.15
N LEU A 40 -8.42 -5.38 4.34
CA LEU A 40 -7.58 -5.26 5.53
C LEU A 40 -6.78 -3.95 5.51
N ALA A 41 -6.20 -3.62 4.35
CA ALA A 41 -5.45 -2.39 4.18
C ALA A 41 -6.34 -1.14 4.31
N LEU A 42 -7.52 -1.15 3.68
CA LEU A 42 -8.49 -0.05 3.76
C LEU A 42 -9.00 0.14 5.18
N ALA A 43 -9.29 -0.93 5.92
CA ALA A 43 -9.69 -0.81 7.32
C ALA A 43 -8.59 -0.13 8.18
N MET A 44 -7.32 -0.46 7.94
CA MET A 44 -6.19 0.19 8.62
C MET A 44 -6.03 1.65 8.21
N MET A 45 -6.13 1.94 6.91
CA MET A 45 -6.10 3.31 6.39
C MET A 45 -7.29 4.14 6.87
N ASP A 46 -8.49 3.56 7.02
CA ASP A 46 -9.67 4.24 7.57
C ASP A 46 -9.48 4.65 9.03
N ARG A 47 -8.77 3.85 9.81
CA ARG A 47 -8.54 4.12 11.22
C ARG A 47 -7.39 5.08 11.48
N HIS A 48 -6.31 5.00 10.70
CA HIS A 48 -5.04 5.60 11.07
C HIS A 48 -4.56 6.71 10.13
N TYR A 49 -5.08 6.79 8.90
CA TYR A 49 -4.67 7.82 7.94
C TYR A 49 -5.03 9.22 8.43
N ARG A 50 -4.09 10.15 8.28
CA ARG A 50 -4.32 11.59 8.42
C ARG A 50 -3.67 12.33 7.24
N ARG A 51 -4.24 13.46 6.82
CA ARG A 51 -3.74 14.23 5.68
C ARG A 51 -2.36 14.85 5.93
N ASP A 52 -2.02 15.07 7.20
CA ASP A 52 -0.82 15.76 7.68
C ASP A 52 0.26 14.81 8.21
N MET A 53 0.25 13.55 7.77
CA MET A 53 1.25 12.56 8.17
C MET A 53 2.66 12.91 7.66
N THR A 54 3.66 12.67 8.48
CA THR A 54 5.05 12.64 8.01
C THR A 54 5.30 11.37 7.19
N VAL A 55 6.42 11.34 6.45
CA VAL A 55 6.80 10.17 5.66
C VAL A 55 6.98 8.94 6.57
N GLU A 56 7.57 9.13 7.75
CA GLU A 56 7.79 8.08 8.74
C GLU A 56 6.47 7.51 9.27
N GLU A 57 5.50 8.38 9.60
CA GLU A 57 4.16 7.97 10.04
C GLU A 57 3.40 7.22 8.94
N ALA A 58 3.55 7.66 7.69
CA ALA A 58 2.95 6.98 6.54
C ALA A 58 3.56 5.59 6.31
N ILE A 59 4.88 5.45 6.48
CA ILE A 59 5.57 4.15 6.40
C ILE A 59 5.09 3.23 7.53
N GLU A 60 4.96 3.74 8.76
CA GLU A 60 4.44 2.96 9.88
C GLU A 60 3.01 2.46 9.62
N LEU A 61 2.17 3.28 8.98
CA LEU A 61 0.83 2.88 8.54
C LEU A 61 0.88 1.76 7.48
N VAL A 62 1.77 1.87 6.49
CA VAL A 62 1.97 0.82 5.49
C VAL A 62 2.43 -0.49 6.14
N ASP A 63 3.36 -0.42 7.10
CA ASP A 63 3.84 -1.60 7.84
C ASP A 63 2.72 -2.25 8.66
N LYS A 64 1.83 -1.46 9.29
CA LYS A 64 0.60 -1.96 9.93
C LYS A 64 -0.33 -2.66 8.94
N CYS A 65 -0.52 -2.10 7.75
CA CYS A 65 -1.33 -2.74 6.70
C CYS A 65 -0.72 -4.08 6.26
N ILE A 66 0.60 -4.14 6.06
CA ILE A 66 1.31 -5.37 5.69
C ILE A 66 1.16 -6.44 6.76
N MET A 67 1.32 -6.07 8.04
CA MET A 67 1.15 -6.99 9.17
C MET A 67 -0.27 -7.58 9.24
N GLU A 68 -1.28 -6.74 9.02
CA GLU A 68 -2.69 -7.17 9.01
C GLU A 68 -3.00 -8.10 7.83
N ILE A 69 -2.47 -7.78 6.64
CA ILE A 69 -2.57 -8.69 5.49
C ILE A 69 -1.89 -10.02 5.81
N ARG A 70 -0.66 -10.01 6.32
CA ARG A 70 0.09 -11.24 6.63
C ARG A 70 -0.58 -12.10 7.70
N SER A 71 -1.19 -11.48 8.70
CA SER A 71 -1.81 -12.22 9.81
C SER A 71 -3.16 -12.84 9.45
N ARG A 72 -3.94 -12.20 8.55
CA ARG A 72 -5.32 -12.63 8.26
C ARG A 72 -5.55 -13.17 6.86
N LEU A 73 -4.70 -12.85 5.90
CA LEU A 73 -4.82 -13.35 4.52
C LEU A 73 -3.94 -14.59 4.34
N PHE A 74 -4.58 -15.76 4.21
CA PHE A 74 -3.87 -17.03 4.00
C PHE A 74 -2.95 -17.03 2.77
N VAL A 75 -3.33 -16.32 1.72
CA VAL A 75 -2.55 -16.15 0.48
C VAL A 75 -1.74 -14.86 0.46
N ALA A 76 -1.35 -14.34 1.63
CA ALA A 76 -0.57 -13.11 1.71
C ALA A 76 0.74 -13.23 0.92
N PRO A 77 1.09 -12.23 0.09
CA PRO A 77 2.34 -12.25 -0.63
C PRO A 77 3.53 -12.15 0.35
N PRO A 78 4.65 -12.81 0.06
CA PRO A 78 5.81 -12.82 0.95
C PRO A 78 6.52 -11.47 0.98
N ASN A 79 6.51 -10.74 -0.14
CA ASN A 79 7.32 -9.55 -0.33
C ASN A 79 6.43 -8.36 -0.71
N PHE A 80 6.71 -7.19 -0.13
CA PHE A 80 6.06 -5.94 -0.47
C PHE A 80 7.11 -4.90 -0.86
N LEU A 81 6.83 -4.11 -1.89
CA LEU A 81 7.65 -2.99 -2.33
C LEU A 81 6.95 -1.68 -1.96
N ILE A 82 7.68 -0.80 -1.27
CA ILE A 82 7.21 0.52 -0.91
C ILE A 82 7.89 1.52 -1.85
N LYS A 83 7.08 2.31 -2.55
CA LYS A 83 7.53 3.45 -3.36
C LYS A 83 6.92 4.73 -2.82
N ILE A 84 7.70 5.80 -2.83
CA ILE A 84 7.28 7.14 -2.45
C ILE A 84 7.23 7.98 -3.72
N VAL A 85 6.17 8.78 -3.86
CA VAL A 85 5.99 9.71 -4.98
C VAL A 85 5.92 11.11 -4.41
N ASP A 86 6.86 11.94 -4.82
CA ASP A 86 6.95 13.35 -4.44
C ASP A 86 7.34 14.21 -5.66
N ARG A 87 7.69 15.48 -5.40
CA ARG A 87 8.13 16.43 -6.43
C ARG A 87 9.40 15.99 -7.18
N ASP A 88 10.25 15.18 -6.53
CA ASP A 88 11.52 14.71 -7.07
C ASP A 88 11.33 13.39 -7.85
N GLY A 89 10.10 12.85 -7.85
CA GLY A 89 9.66 11.73 -8.68
C GLY A 89 9.20 10.51 -7.88
N ALA A 90 9.11 9.37 -8.55
CA ALA A 90 8.78 8.09 -7.92
C ALA A 90 10.07 7.34 -7.53
N GLN A 91 10.30 7.17 -6.23
CA GLN A 91 11.50 6.55 -5.67
C GLN A 91 11.15 5.26 -4.94
N GLU A 92 12.00 4.24 -5.07
CA GLU A 92 11.87 3.02 -4.27
C GLU A 92 12.42 3.25 -2.88
N TYR A 93 11.58 3.06 -1.87
CA TYR A 93 11.96 3.28 -0.48
C TYR A 93 12.53 2.01 0.15
N ALA A 94 11.79 0.92 0.11
CA ALA A 94 12.22 -0.34 0.72
C ALA A 94 11.44 -1.56 0.21
N TRP A 95 12.09 -2.72 0.34
CA TRP A 95 11.44 -4.02 0.27
C TRP A 95 11.16 -4.54 1.68
N ARG A 96 9.95 -5.05 1.91
CA ARG A 96 9.58 -5.82 3.10
C ARG A 96 9.49 -7.29 2.70
N GLU A 97 10.61 -8.00 2.81
CA GLU A 97 10.70 -9.43 2.53
C GLU A 97 10.26 -10.27 3.75
N SER A 98 9.65 -11.43 3.53
CA SER A 98 9.29 -12.38 4.61
C SER A 98 10.20 -13.61 4.65
N ILE A 99 10.95 -13.90 3.59
CA ILE A 99 11.62 -15.20 3.39
C ILE A 99 12.99 -15.28 4.09
N LYS A 100 13.56 -14.16 4.55
CA LYS A 100 14.83 -14.17 5.29
C LYS A 100 14.69 -14.41 6.80
N ASP A 101 13.48 -14.23 7.37
CA ASP A 101 13.25 -14.29 8.83
C ASP A 101 12.22 -15.35 9.27
N ALA A 102 11.86 -16.30 8.41
CA ALA A 102 11.01 -17.42 8.83
C ALA A 102 11.88 -18.55 9.43
N PRO A 103 11.67 -18.94 10.71
CA PRO A 103 12.23 -20.20 11.19
C PRO A 103 11.66 -21.35 10.36
N VAL A 104 12.54 -22.23 9.88
CA VAL A 104 12.18 -23.45 9.17
C VAL A 104 11.13 -24.22 9.99
N PRO A 105 9.97 -24.57 9.43
CA PRO A 105 9.02 -25.43 10.14
C PRO A 105 9.71 -26.77 10.42
N VAL A 106 9.95 -27.07 11.69
CA VAL A 106 10.36 -28.41 12.09
C VAL A 106 9.15 -29.30 11.88
N ALA A 107 9.19 -30.10 10.83
CA ALA A 107 8.20 -31.15 10.57
C ALA A 107 8.20 -32.12 11.76
N ALA A 108 7.01 -32.33 12.33
CA ALA A 108 6.73 -33.41 13.28
C ALA A 108 6.41 -34.71 12.53
#